data_AF-A0A1A9EXN3-F1
#
_entry.id   AF-A0A1A9EXN3-F1
#
_cell.length_a   1.000
_cell.length_b   1.000
_cell.length_c   1.000
_cell.angle_alpha   90.00
_cell.angle_beta   90.00
_cell.angle_gamma   90.00
#
_symmetry.space_group_name_H-M   'P 1'
#
loop_
_entity.id
_entity.type
_entity.pdbx_description
1 polymer ?
#
loop_
_entity_poly.entity_id
_entity_poly.type
_entity_poly.pdbx_seq_one_letter_code
_entity_poly.pdbx_strand_id
1 'polypeptide(L)' 'MKSYLFSTENGRGGVILCDIDAFDDAVVYLRQRFDGVVRVEQGLTLWTLDEGFGQFEPVIVPNLPITASREPPPG' A
#
# COMPACT_ATOMS: atom_id res chain seq x y z
N MET A 1 15.31 4.16 -10.29
CA MET A 1 14.38 4.83 -9.34
C MET A 1 13.04 4.11 -9.26
N LYS A 2 12.67 3.66 -8.05
CA LYS A 2 11.40 2.96 -7.74
C LYS A 2 10.62 3.75 -6.69
N SER A 3 9.29 3.59 -6.69
CA SER A 3 8.40 4.11 -5.67
C SER A 3 8.09 3.04 -4.63
N TYR A 4 8.16 3.43 -3.36
CA TYR A 4 7.78 2.60 -2.22
C TYR A 4 6.74 3.34 -1.40
N LEU A 5 5.66 2.66 -1.04
CA LEU A 5 4.71 3.14 -0.06
C LEU A 5 5.10 2.56 1.30
N PHE A 6 5.11 3.38 2.35
CA PHE A 6 5.35 2.90 3.70
C PHE A 6 4.35 3.49 4.68
N SER A 7 4.08 2.74 5.74
CA SER A 7 3.22 3.14 6.86
C SER A 7 3.93 2.90 8.18
N THR A 8 3.67 3.77 9.15
CA THR A 8 4.18 3.70 10.52
C THR A 8 3.09 3.36 11.51
N GLU A 9 3.48 2.91 12.69
CA GLU A 9 2.59 2.54 13.79
C GLU A 9 1.60 3.64 14.20
N ASN A 10 1.99 4.90 14.03
CA ASN A 10 1.16 6.06 14.37
C ASN A 10 0.15 6.43 13.26
N GLY A 11 -0.07 5.53 12.30
CA GLY A 11 -0.95 5.76 11.14
C GLY A 11 -0.42 6.82 10.17
N ARG A 12 0.84 7.25 10.33
CA ARG A 12 1.52 8.12 9.37
C ARG A 12 2.15 7.26 8.28
N GLY A 13 2.36 7.83 7.11
CA GLY A 13 2.93 7.10 5.99
C GLY A 13 3.17 8.01 4.81
N GLY A 14 3.84 7.49 3.80
CA GLY A 14 4.15 8.27 2.61
C GLY A 14 4.66 7.42 1.46
N VAL A 15 4.77 8.07 0.31
CA VAL A 15 5.46 7.53 -0.87
C VAL A 15 6.83 8.15 -0.93
N ILE A 16 7.84 7.33 -1.18
CA ILE A 16 9.21 7.76 -1.43
C ILE A 16 9.71 7.22 -2.76
N LEU A 17 10.46 8.06 -3.46
CA LEU A 17 11.21 7.67 -4.64
C LEU A 17 12.66 7.48 -4.23
N CYS A 18 13.23 6.30 -4.50
CA CYS A 18 14.65 6.05 -4.27
C CYS A 18 15.26 5.17 -5.37
N ASP A 19 16.58 5.19 -5.49
CA ASP A 19 17.35 4.38 -6.44
C ASP A 19 17.76 3.01 -5.89
N ILE A 20 17.05 2.53 -4.86
CA ILE A 20 17.25 1.17 -4.35
C ILE A 20 16.40 0.24 -5.22
N ASP A 21 17.02 -0.79 -5.80
CA ASP A 21 16.33 -1.74 -6.67
C ASP A 21 15.80 -2.96 -5.91
N ALA A 22 16.55 -3.46 -4.93
CA ALA A 22 16.16 -4.61 -4.12
C ALA A 22 15.11 -4.20 -3.07
N PHE A 23 14.05 -4.99 -2.95
CA PHE A 23 12.93 -4.65 -2.07
C PHE A 23 13.33 -4.75 -0.59
N ASP A 24 14.13 -5.75 -0.22
CA ASP A 24 14.63 -5.94 1.14
C ASP A 24 15.56 -4.80 1.57
N ASP A 25 16.45 -4.34 0.70
CA ASP A 25 17.28 -3.16 0.96
C ASP A 25 16.43 -1.89 1.17
N ALA A 26 15.35 -1.73 0.39
CA ALA A 26 14.44 -0.61 0.55
C ALA A 26 13.70 -0.66 1.90
N VAL A 27 13.28 -1.86 2.34
CA VAL A 27 12.68 -2.06 3.67
C VAL A 27 13.66 -1.66 4.78
N VAL A 28 14.91 -2.12 4.71
CA VAL A 28 15.95 -1.77 5.68
C VAL A 28 16.17 -0.26 5.73
N TYR A 29 16.33 0.36 4.55
CA TYR A 29 16.51 1.81 4.44
C TYR A 29 15.34 2.59 5.06
N LEU A 30 14.10 2.20 4.78
CA LEU A 30 12.93 2.91 5.29
C LEU A 30 12.78 2.79 6.80
N ARG A 31 13.07 1.63 7.37
CA ARG A 31 13.06 1.42 8.83
C ARG A 31 14.16 2.19 9.56
N GLN A 32 15.29 2.44 8.89
CA GLN A 32 16.36 3.28 9.45
C GLN A 32 16.04 4.77 9.33
N ARG A 33 15.37 5.17 8.25
CA ARG A 33 15.07 6.58 7.96
C ARG A 33 13.85 7.10 8.70
N PHE A 34 12.82 6.27 8.86
CA PHE A 34 11.56 6.63 9.47
C PHE A 34 11.29 5.75 10.67
N ASP A 35 11.06 6.39 11.81
CA ASP A 35 10.76 5.71 13.06
C ASP A 35 9.36 5.06 13.00
N GLY A 36 9.26 3.85 13.55
CA GLY A 36 8.00 3.12 13.66
C GLY A 36 7.44 2.57 12.35
N VAL A 37 8.23 2.38 11.29
CA VAL A 37 7.75 1.75 10.03
C VAL A 37 7.29 0.31 10.29
N VAL A 38 6.02 0.05 10.00
CA VAL A 38 5.36 -1.26 10.20
C VAL A 38 5.00 -1.97 8.90
N ARG A 39 4.94 -1.25 7.77
CA ARG A 39 4.58 -1.80 6.47
C ARG A 39 5.27 -1.07 5.34
N VAL A 40 5.74 -1.81 4.34
CA VAL A 40 6.34 -1.28 3.10
C VAL A 40 5.76 -2.06 1.91
N GLU A 41 5.43 -1.36 0.84
CA GLU A 41 4.78 -1.92 -0.34
C GLU A 41 5.42 -1.41 -1.63
N GLN A 42 5.57 -2.30 -2.60
CA GLN A 42 6.04 -2.00 -3.96
C GLN A 42 5.31 -2.89 -4.96
N GLY A 43 4.37 -2.30 -5.70
CA GLY A 43 3.53 -3.06 -6.62
C GLY A 43 2.71 -4.12 -5.87
N LEU A 44 2.97 -5.40 -6.15
CA LEU A 44 2.36 -6.54 -5.45
C LEU A 44 3.24 -7.07 -4.31
N THR A 45 4.46 -6.55 -4.13
CA THR A 45 5.36 -6.98 -3.07
C THR A 45 5.09 -6.19 -1.80
N LEU A 46 5.16 -6.88 -0.66
CA LEU A 46 4.71 -6.40 0.63
C LEU A 46 5.71 -6.87 1.70
N TRP A 47 6.03 -5.98 2.64
CA TRP A 47 6.68 -6.33 3.89
C TRP A 47 5.89 -5.77 5.05
N THR A 48 5.67 -6.56 6.10
CA THR A 48 5.10 -6.10 7.37
C THR A 48 6.01 -6.46 8.54
N LEU A 49 5.88 -5.72 9.64
CA LEU A 49 6.61 -6.01 10.87
C LEU A 49 6.24 -7.38 11.47
N ASP A 50 4.98 -7.82 11.29
CA ASP A 50 4.44 -9.05 11.89
C ASP A 50 4.71 -10.29 11.03
N GLU A 51 4.47 -10.20 9.73
CA GLU A 51 4.52 -11.36 8.80
C GLU A 51 5.81 -11.42 7.98
N GLY A 52 6.60 -10.34 7.96
CA GLY A 52 7.80 -10.25 7.14
C GLY A 52 7.45 -10.06 5.66
N PHE A 53 8.22 -10.69 4.76
CA PHE A 53 8.06 -10.53 3.31
C PHE A 53 6.95 -11.40 2.74
N GLY A 54 6.12 -10.82 1.90
CA GLY A 54 5.03 -11.49 1.22
C GLY A 54 4.61 -10.81 -0.07
N GLN A 55 3.51 -11.29 -0.64
CA GLN A 55 2.91 -10.77 -1.85
C GLN A 55 1.44 -10.43 -1.56
N PHE A 56 1.01 -9.26 -2.01
CA PHE A 56 -0.38 -8.86 -1.98
C PHE A 56 -1.12 -9.46 -3.17
N GLU A 57 -2.18 -10.21 -2.88
CA GLU A 57 -3.13 -10.69 -3.90
C GLU A 57 -4.35 -9.75 -3.92
N PRO A 58 -4.48 -8.88 -4.94
CA PRO A 58 -5.64 -8.00 -5.03
C PRO A 58 -6.90 -8.83 -5.25
N VAL A 59 -7.87 -8.68 -4.35
CA VAL A 59 -9.21 -9.24 -4.56
C VAL A 59 -9.83 -8.49 -5.73
N ILE A 60 -9.97 -9.17 -6.87
CA ILE A 60 -10.68 -8.63 -8.03
C ILE A 60 -12.15 -8.54 -7.66
N VAL A 61 -12.63 -7.33 -7.39
CA VAL A 61 -14.06 -7.08 -7.21
C VAL A 61 -14.73 -7.13 -8.59
N PRO A 62 -15.62 -8.10 -8.88
CA PRO A 62 -16.41 -8.06 -10.10
C PRO A 62 -17.25 -6.79 -10.09
N ASN A 63 -17.25 -6.08 -11.21
CA ASN A 63 -17.91 -4.79 -11.41
C ASN A 63 -19.36 -4.84 -10.87
N LEU A 64 -19.62 -4.24 -9.71
CA LEU A 64 -20.99 -4.12 -9.21
C LEU A 64 -21.76 -3.27 -10.23
N PRO A 65 -22.91 -3.73 -10.75
CA PRO A 65 -23.73 -2.87 -11.57
C PRO A 65 -24.12 -1.64 -10.74
N ILE A 66 -23.77 -0.45 -11.22
CA ILE A 66 -24.26 0.81 -10.66
C ILE A 66 -25.77 0.83 -10.95
N THR A 67 -26.58 0.28 -10.05
CA THR A 67 -28.03 0.52 -10.07
C THR A 67 -28.24 1.95 -9.63
N ALA A 68 -28.25 2.85 -10.62
CA ALA A 68 -28.69 4.23 -10.44
C ALA A 68 -30.22 4.20 -10.23
N SER A 69 -30.67 4.01 -9.00
CA SER A 69 -32.04 4.33 -8.61
C SER A 69 -32.21 5.85 -8.60
N ARG A 70 -32.39 6.45 -9.79
CA ARG A 70 -33.05 7.77 -9.92
C ARG A 70 -34.53 7.51 -10.10
N GLU A 71 -35.25 7.38 -9.00
CA GLU A 71 -36.70 7.54 -9.04
C GLU A 71 -36.98 9.06 -9.04
N PRO A 72 -37.68 9.61 -10.05
CA PRO A 72 -38.05 11.02 -10.05
C PRO A 72 -39.12 11.27 -8.96
N PRO A 73 -39.14 12.46 -8.32
CA PRO A 73 -40.16 12.76 -7.32
C PRO A 73 -41.56 12.80 -7.97
N PRO A 74 -42.62 12.36 -7.25
CA PRO A 74 -43.97 12.46 -7.75
C PRO A 74 -44.38 13.94 -7.91
N GLY A 75 -44.95 14.25 -9.07
CA GLY A 75 -45.50 15.56 -9.40
C GLY A 75 -46.86 15.82 -8.78
#